data_AF-A0A2U2ZBX8-F1
#
_entry.id   AF-A0A2U2ZBX8-F1
#
_cell.length_a   1.000
_cell.length_b   1.000
_cell.length_c   1.000
_cell.angle_alpha   90.00
_cell.angle_beta   90.00
_cell.angle_gamma   90.00
#
_symmetry.space_group_name_H-M   'P 1'
#
loop_
_entity.id
_entity.type
_entity.pdbx_description
1 polymer ?
#
loop_
_entity_poly.entity_id
_entity_poly.type
_entity_poly.pdbx_seq_one_letter_code
_entity_poly.pdbx_strand_id
1 'polypeptide(L)' 'MTAPLPPLGRCQLCRMRRHLSPHKSKRDGLVRNLCTSCYSDATLAEERGGFIDWDQAVDHGTDEDLLTWLRGDV' A
#
# COMPACT_ATOMS: atom_id res chain seq x y z
N MET A 1 -17.34 15.19 14.37
CA MET A 1 -17.20 13.78 14.79
C MET A 1 -15.79 13.34 14.44
N THR A 2 -14.93 13.15 15.43
CA THR A 2 -13.54 12.73 15.18
C THR A 2 -13.57 11.24 14.87
N ALA A 3 -13.27 10.87 13.63
CA ALA A 3 -13.13 9.46 13.27
C ALA A 3 -12.06 8.82 14.19
N PRO A 4 -12.29 7.61 14.72
CA PRO A 4 -11.30 6.94 15.54
C PRO A 4 -9.98 6.87 14.78
N LEU A 5 -8.91 7.37 15.40
CA LEU A 5 -7.59 7.33 14.78
C LEU A 5 -7.24 5.86 14.50
N PRO A 6 -6.78 5.54 13.28
CA PRO A 6 -6.47 4.17 12.94
C PRO A 6 -5.36 3.63 13.86
N PRO A 7 -5.31 2.32 14.14
CA PRO A 7 -4.27 1.76 15.00
C PRO A 7 -2.87 2.05 14.44
N LEU A 8 -1.93 2.35 15.34
CA LEU A 8 -0.51 2.47 15.00
C LEU A 8 0.08 1.08 14.77
N GLY A 9 0.60 0.85 13.57
CA GLY A 9 1.23 -0.42 13.21
C GLY A 9 2.28 -0.24 12.12
N ARG A 10 2.89 -1.35 11.67
CA ARG A 10 3.77 -1.34 10.50
C ARG A 10 2.93 -1.51 9.23
N CYS A 11 3.06 -0.57 8.30
CA CYS A 11 2.44 -0.66 6.99
C CYS A 11 2.87 -1.95 6.29
N GLN A 12 1.93 -2.70 5.72
CA GLN A 12 2.26 -3.95 5.02
C GLN A 12 2.90 -3.71 3.64
N LEU A 13 2.91 -2.47 3.14
CA LEU A 13 3.68 -2.05 1.97
C LEU A 13 5.05 -1.51 2.39
N CYS A 14 5.13 -0.25 2.83
CA CYS A 14 6.40 0.43 3.11
C CYS A 14 7.07 0.10 4.46
N ARG A 15 6.51 -0.82 5.27
CA ARG A 15 7.02 -1.26 6.60
C ARG A 15 7.20 -0.18 7.67
N MET A 16 7.00 1.09 7.36
CA MET A 16 7.05 2.20 8.31
C MET A 16 5.95 2.10 9.37
N ARG A 17 6.26 2.55 10.59
CA ARG A 17 5.29 2.63 11.69
C ARG A 17 4.41 3.87 11.54
N ARG A 18 3.14 3.68 11.17
CA ARG A 18 2.18 4.76 10.90
C ARG A 18 0.77 4.34 11.32
N HIS A 19 -0.19 5.26 11.28
CA HIS A 19 -1.61 4.92 11.40
C HIS A 19 -2.05 4.12 10.16
N LEU A 20 -2.68 2.97 10.39
CA LEU A 20 -3.02 2.02 9.33
C LEU A 20 -4.52 1.88 9.10
N SER A 21 -4.92 1.90 7.84
CA SER A 21 -6.27 1.63 7.37
C SER A 21 -6.32 0.30 6.61
N PRO A 22 -7.40 -0.48 6.73
CA PRO A 22 -7.56 -1.72 5.99
C PRO A 22 -7.85 -1.43 4.51
N HIS A 23 -6.99 -1.91 3.61
CA HIS A 23 -7.16 -1.92 2.16
C HIS A 23 -7.47 -3.33 1.69
N LYS A 24 -8.57 -3.52 0.95
CA LYS A 24 -8.89 -4.82 0.35
C LYS A 24 -8.37 -4.83 -1.08
N SER A 25 -7.41 -5.70 -1.38
CA SER A 25 -6.86 -5.75 -2.74
C SER A 25 -7.89 -6.31 -3.72
N LYS A 26 -7.99 -5.69 -4.90
CA LYS A 26 -8.82 -6.20 -6.01
C LYS A 26 -8.23 -7.45 -6.68
N ARG A 27 -6.91 -7.68 -6.57
CA ARG A 27 -6.22 -8.83 -7.21
C ARG A 27 -6.52 -10.15 -6.52
N ASP A 28 -6.31 -10.20 -5.21
CA ASP A 28 -6.40 -11.43 -4.41
C ASP A 28 -7.55 -11.41 -3.37
N GLY A 29 -8.23 -10.27 -3.21
CA GLY A 29 -9.32 -10.12 -2.25
C GLY A 29 -8.87 -10.05 -0.79
N LEU A 30 -7.56 -10.08 -0.50
CA LEU A 30 -7.01 -10.06 0.85
C LEU A 30 -7.01 -8.63 1.42
N VAL A 31 -7.28 -8.54 2.72
CA VAL A 31 -7.24 -7.28 3.47
C VAL A 31 -5.82 -7.06 4.00
N ARG A 32 -5.25 -5.89 3.72
CA ARG A 32 -3.92 -5.46 4.15
C ARG A 32 -4.00 -4.11 4.83
N ASN A 33 -3.29 -3.94 5.94
CA ASN A 33 -3.23 -2.71 6.72
C ASN A 33 -2.15 -1.78 6.17
N LEU A 34 -2.57 -0.65 5.60
CA LEU A 34 -1.70 0.30 4.89
C LEU A 34 -1.73 1.66 5.56
N CYS A 35 -0.61 2.39 5.50
CA CYS A 35 -0.62 3.81 5.84
C CYS A 35 -1.39 4.60 4.77
N THR A 36 -1.83 5.82 5.11
CA THR A 36 -2.62 6.67 4.21
C THR A 36 -1.98 6.85 2.82
N SER A 37 -0.66 6.99 2.73
CA SER A 37 0.05 7.12 1.44
C SER A 37 -0.12 5.84 0.61
N CYS A 38 0.31 4.70 1.15
CA CYS A 38 0.24 3.42 0.46
C CYS A 38 -1.20 2.99 0.14
N TYR A 39 -2.17 3.40 0.96
CA TYR A 39 -3.59 3.18 0.68
C TYR A 39 -4.03 3.95 -0.57
N SER A 40 -3.72 5.24 -0.65
CA SER A 40 -4.05 6.06 -1.82
C SER A 40 -3.37 5.52 -3.08
N ASP A 41 -2.08 5.18 -2.99
CA ASP A 41 -1.31 4.64 -4.12
C ASP A 41 -1.88 3.30 -4.61
N ALA A 42 -2.20 2.38 -3.68
CA ALA A 42 -2.80 1.09 -4.01
C ALA A 42 -4.18 1.26 -4.64
N THR A 43 -5.02 2.15 -4.11
CA THR A 43 -6.35 2.45 -4.67
C THR A 43 -6.22 3.01 -6.08
N LEU A 44 -5.29 3.92 -6.30
CA LEU A 44 -5.11 4.62 -7.58
C LEU A 44 -4.52 3.69 -8.65
N ALA A 45 -3.61 2.79 -8.26
CA ALA A 45 -3.15 1.70 -9.13
C ALA A 45 -4.31 0.78 -9.55
N GLU A 46 -5.16 0.39 -8.59
CA GLU A 46 -6.34 -0.45 -8.82
C GLU A 46 -7.46 0.24 -9.62
N GLU A 47 -7.54 1.57 -9.60
CA GLU A 47 -8.46 2.35 -10.45
C GLU A 47 -7.95 2.44 -11.89
N ARG A 48 -6.63 2.47 -12.09
CA ARG A 48 -5.99 2.45 -13.42
C ARG A 48 -5.98 1.06 -14.08
N GLY A 49 -6.55 0.06 -13.44
CA GLY A 49 -6.55 -1.33 -13.91
C GLY A 49 -5.26 -2.10 -13.60
N GLY A 50 -4.33 -1.48 -12.86
CA GLY A 50 -3.16 -2.15 -12.31
C GLY A 50 -3.47 -2.83 -10.98
N PHE A 51 -2.47 -3.49 -10.41
CA PHE A 51 -2.57 -4.12 -9.09
C PHE A 51 -1.22 -4.03 -8.38
N ILE A 52 -1.26 -3.86 -7.06
CA ILE A 52 -0.05 -3.95 -6.25
C ILE A 52 0.44 -5.39 -6.18
N ASP A 53 1.67 -5.62 -6.64
CA ASP A 53 2.36 -6.87 -6.34
C ASP A 53 2.96 -6.79 -4.94
N TRP A 54 2.26 -7.41 -4.00
CA TRP A 54 2.61 -7.40 -2.60
C TRP A 54 3.81 -8.30 -2.26
N ASP A 55 4.16 -9.24 -3.13
CA ASP A 55 5.33 -10.10 -2.96
C ASP A 55 6.59 -9.32 -3.38
N GLN A 56 6.53 -8.65 -4.53
CA GLN A 56 7.60 -7.78 -5.04
C GLN A 56 7.79 -6.51 -4.19
N ALA A 57 6.71 -5.96 -3.63
CA ALA A 57 6.80 -4.81 -2.73
C ALA A 57 7.55 -5.10 -1.42
N VAL A 58 7.75 -6.37 -1.08
CA VAL A 58 8.55 -6.79 0.09
C VAL A 58 10.02 -7.00 -0.28
N ASP A 59 10.32 -7.37 -1.53
CA ASP A 59 11.67 -7.70 -1.98
C ASP A 59 12.48 -6.47 -2.44
N HIS A 60 11.80 -5.43 -2.94
CA HIS A 60 12.41 -4.17 -3.35
C HIS A 60 12.39 -3.13 -2.23
N GLY A 61 13.26 -3.35 -1.24
CA GLY A 61 13.36 -2.59 0.01
C GLY A 61 14.05 -1.23 -0.07
N THR A 62 13.71 -0.36 -1.04
CA THR A 62 14.01 1.08 -0.96
C THR A 62 12.83 1.93 -1.45
N ASP A 63 12.66 3.14 -0.91
CA ASP A 63 11.59 4.07 -1.32
C ASP A 63 11.66 4.39 -2.83
N GLU A 64 12.85 4.38 -3.42
CA GLU A 64 13.07 4.62 -4.86
C GLU A 64 12.63 3.44 -5.74
N ASP A 65 12.82 2.20 -5.30
CA ASP A 65 12.37 1.04 -6.06
C ASP A 65 10.84 0.90 -6.02
N LEU A 66 10.22 1.21 -4.88
CA LEU A 66 8.77 1.33 -4.77
C LEU A 66 8.23 2.42 -5.71
N LEU A 67 8.92 3.57 -5.80
CA LEU A 67 8.54 4.66 -6.70
C LEU A 67 8.71 4.27 -8.18
N THR A 68 9.77 3.54 -8.52
CA THR A 68 10.02 3.03 -9.89
C THR A 68 8.92 2.06 -10.30
N TRP A 69 8.55 1.14 -9.41
CA TRP A 69 7.46 0.19 -9.64
C TRP A 69 6.09 0.90 -9.73
N LEU A 70 5.82 1.89 -8.88
CA LEU A 70 4.58 2.71 -8.92
C LEU A 70 4.45 3.58 -10.17
N ARG A 71 5.57 3.98 -10.79
CA ARG A 71 5.57 4.72 -12.06
C ARG A 71 5.31 3.83 -13.27
N GLY A 72 5.44 2.52 -13.12
CA GLY A 72 5.28 1.56 -14.22
C GLY A 72 6.46 1.53 -15.19
N ASP A 73 7.65 1.94 -14.75
CA ASP A 73 8.89 1.95 -15.56
C ASP A 73 9.61 0.59 -15.51
N VAL A 74 8.93 -0.50 -15.88
CA VAL A 74 9.52 -1.85 -16.06
C VAL A 74 9.10 -2.45 -17.39
#